data_AF-A0A7W6FV68-F1
#
_entry.id   AF-A0A7W6FV68-F1
#
_cell.length_a   1.000
_cell.length_b   1.000
_cell.length_c   1.000
_cell.angle_alpha   90.00
_cell.angle_beta   90.00
_cell.angle_gamma   90.00
#
_symmetry.space_group_name_H-M   'P 1'
#
loop_
_entity.id
_entity.type
_entity.pdbx_description
1 polymer ?
#
loop_
_entity_poly.entity_id
_entity_poly.type
_entity_poly.pdbx_seq_one_letter_code
_entity_poly.pdbx_strand_id
1 'polypeptide(L)'
;MPKPSWITLALVLAMGETALAAPPMPDLSESAINSASFEDWTARQQAADAAAENPGDQPADDDAAAPVEDGDEPAPPEGSQTASPTAEPPAEAEPEDAPDPFMIRVQVLLDRAHASPGVIDGRSGGNTEKAIRAYEEAHDMSVDGVVDEALWKALSVDGGAAVKTYQLTREDIDQRYISEIPSDYGAMAKLDCLCYRGPSEMLAERFHMDEKLLLALNPGADFKSTDTKLIVADPGAPPEGEVDHIVVDKSKGELFAYDADNRVLMSAPATIGSDDTPSPSGTMKVNGSAPNPTYEYDPDKNFQQGKNRKKLTIPAGPNGPVGAMWIDLSKPTYGIHGAPEPSQIGKTGSHGCVRLTNWDAEALAELVQPAKTTVEFKG
;
A
#
# COMPACT_ATOMS: atom_id res chain seq x y z
N MET A 1 23.79 -25.59 -76.15
CA MET A 1 23.42 -26.70 -75.24
C MET A 1 24.39 -26.68 -74.06
N PRO A 2 23.92 -26.88 -72.81
CA PRO A 2 23.97 -25.83 -71.79
C PRO A 2 25.01 -26.02 -70.64
N LYS A 3 25.10 -24.96 -69.82
CA LYS A 3 26.09 -24.55 -68.79
C LYS A 3 26.11 -25.43 -67.52
N PRO A 4 27.19 -25.39 -66.70
CA PRO A 4 27.19 -25.98 -65.35
C PRO A 4 26.46 -25.07 -64.35
N SER A 5 25.58 -25.67 -63.55
CA SER A 5 24.87 -25.05 -62.43
C SER A 5 25.71 -25.18 -61.15
N TRP A 6 25.88 -24.08 -60.42
CA TRP A 6 26.53 -24.06 -59.10
C TRP A 6 25.43 -24.21 -58.04
N ILE A 7 25.52 -25.25 -57.22
CA ILE A 7 24.65 -25.44 -56.06
C ILE A 7 25.29 -24.70 -54.89
N THR A 8 24.68 -23.59 -54.48
CA THR A 8 24.99 -22.92 -53.21
C THR A 8 24.35 -23.72 -52.07
N LEU A 9 25.16 -24.31 -51.21
CA LEU A 9 24.73 -24.95 -49.97
C LEU A 9 24.49 -23.85 -48.94
N ALA A 10 23.23 -23.52 -48.66
CA ALA A 10 22.87 -22.65 -47.54
C ALA A 10 22.87 -23.51 -46.27
N LEU A 11 23.92 -23.35 -45.45
CA LEU A 11 23.98 -23.86 -44.09
C LEU A 11 23.10 -22.94 -43.22
N VAL A 12 21.93 -23.41 -42.82
CA VAL A 12 21.11 -22.73 -41.81
C VAL A 12 21.72 -23.06 -40.46
N LEU A 13 22.44 -22.12 -39.86
CA LEU A 13 22.73 -22.15 -38.43
C LEU A 13 21.42 -21.87 -37.70
N ALA A 14 20.88 -22.88 -37.02
CA ALA A 14 19.89 -22.66 -35.97
C ALA A 14 20.66 -22.21 -34.72
N MET A 15 20.68 -20.90 -34.46
CA MET A 15 21.04 -20.38 -33.15
C MET A 15 19.84 -20.61 -32.25
N GLY A 16 19.97 -21.54 -31.30
CA GLY A 16 18.99 -21.69 -30.24
C GLY A 16 19.11 -20.50 -29.29
N GLU A 17 18.11 -19.63 -29.29
CA GLU A 17 17.90 -18.70 -28.17
C GLU A 17 17.48 -19.52 -26.95
N THR A 18 18.43 -19.82 -26.07
CA THR A 18 18.10 -20.15 -24.69
C THR A 18 17.79 -18.85 -23.97
N ALA A 19 16.54 -18.40 -24.09
CA ALA A 19 16.02 -17.41 -23.15
C ALA A 19 16.11 -18.03 -21.74
N LEU A 20 16.87 -17.37 -20.85
CA LEU A 20 16.78 -17.64 -19.42
C LEU A 20 15.30 -17.53 -19.04
N ALA A 21 14.70 -18.65 -18.65
CA ALA A 21 13.31 -18.64 -18.20
C ALA A 21 13.21 -17.69 -17.01
N ALA A 22 12.31 -16.71 -17.08
CA ALA A 22 11.99 -15.88 -15.93
C ALA A 22 11.68 -16.80 -14.74
N PRO A 23 12.17 -16.46 -13.53
CA PRO A 23 11.87 -17.28 -12.35
C PRO A 23 10.36 -17.45 -12.22
N PRO A 24 9.90 -18.62 -11.75
CA PRO A 24 8.48 -18.88 -11.62
C PRO A 24 7.84 -17.82 -10.72
N MET A 25 6.73 -17.24 -11.18
CA MET A 25 5.92 -16.33 -10.38
C MET A 25 5.57 -16.97 -9.03
N PRO A 26 5.53 -16.20 -7.93
CA PRO A 26 5.17 -16.73 -6.63
C PRO A 26 3.77 -17.35 -6.65
N ASP A 27 3.60 -18.49 -5.99
CA ASP A 27 2.30 -19.14 -5.82
C ASP A 27 1.46 -18.35 -4.82
N LEU A 28 0.52 -17.56 -5.33
CA LEU A 28 -0.40 -16.74 -4.54
C LEU A 28 -1.75 -17.44 -4.24
N SER A 29 -1.81 -18.77 -4.33
CA SER A 29 -3.02 -19.50 -4.00
C SER A 29 -3.40 -19.36 -2.52
N GLU A 30 -4.70 -19.50 -2.21
CA GLU A 30 -5.20 -19.48 -0.82
C GLU A 30 -4.45 -20.48 0.08
N SER A 31 -4.13 -21.66 -0.46
CA SER A 31 -3.35 -22.68 0.25
C SER A 31 -1.92 -22.22 0.50
N ALA A 32 -1.24 -21.67 -0.51
CA ALA A 32 0.15 -21.23 -0.38
C ALA A 32 0.29 -20.13 0.68
N ILE A 33 -0.60 -19.13 0.66
CA ILE A 33 -0.60 -18.05 1.66
C ILE A 33 -0.91 -18.58 3.06
N ASN A 34 -1.99 -19.35 3.22
CA ASN A 34 -2.43 -19.83 4.54
C ASN A 34 -1.48 -20.87 5.17
N SER A 35 -0.67 -21.55 4.36
CA SER A 35 0.34 -22.51 4.83
C SER A 35 1.77 -21.94 4.91
N ALA A 36 2.00 -20.74 4.39
CA ALA A 36 3.33 -20.12 4.36
C ALA A 36 3.96 -20.07 5.76
N SER A 37 5.20 -20.55 5.88
CA SER A 37 5.90 -20.71 7.14
C SER A 37 7.16 -19.84 7.22
N PHE A 38 7.57 -19.48 8.43
CA PHE A 38 8.81 -18.76 8.68
C PHE A 38 10.05 -19.54 8.25
N GLU A 39 10.04 -20.87 8.42
CA GLU A 39 11.15 -21.75 8.01
C GLU A 39 11.34 -21.73 6.49
N ASP A 40 10.25 -21.91 5.73
CA ASP A 40 10.31 -21.90 4.27
C ASP A 40 10.69 -20.52 3.74
N TRP A 41 10.15 -19.45 4.34
CA TRP A 41 10.50 -18.07 3.95
C TRP A 41 11.98 -17.79 4.23
N THR A 42 12.50 -18.12 5.41
CA THR A 42 13.90 -17.90 5.76
C THR A 42 14.84 -18.70 4.84
N ALA A 43 14.48 -19.94 4.51
CA ALA A 43 15.24 -20.75 3.56
C ALA A 43 15.30 -20.11 2.16
N ARG A 44 14.18 -19.50 1.70
CA ARG A 44 14.14 -18.75 0.43
C ARG A 44 14.99 -17.48 0.47
N GLN A 45 14.94 -16.72 1.57
CA GLN A 45 15.78 -15.52 1.74
C GLN A 45 17.27 -15.88 1.73
N GLN A 46 17.68 -16.90 2.48
CA GLN A 46 19.08 -17.35 2.51
C GLN A 46 19.56 -17.86 1.14
N ALA A 47 18.69 -18.55 0.39
CA ALA A 47 19.02 -18.99 -0.95
C ALA A 47 19.19 -17.80 -1.92
N ALA A 48 18.36 -16.77 -1.80
CA ALA A 48 18.48 -15.53 -2.58
C ALA A 48 19.76 -14.77 -2.24
N ASP A 49 20.08 -14.60 -0.95
CA ASP A 49 21.31 -13.94 -0.49
C ASP A 49 22.56 -14.69 -0.99
N ALA A 50 22.57 -16.02 -0.89
CA ALA A 50 23.68 -16.84 -1.38
C ALA A 50 23.85 -16.74 -2.91
N ALA A 51 22.76 -16.60 -3.66
CA ALA A 51 22.79 -16.39 -5.11
C ALA A 51 23.32 -14.99 -5.47
N ALA A 52 22.99 -13.96 -4.68
CA ALA A 52 23.48 -12.60 -4.85
C ALA A 52 24.99 -12.47 -4.51
N GLU A 53 25.48 -13.23 -3.53
CA GLU A 53 26.89 -13.23 -3.15
C GLU A 53 27.81 -13.98 -4.14
N ASN A 54 27.27 -14.92 -4.93
CA ASN A 54 28.03 -15.75 -5.86
C ASN A 54 27.40 -15.80 -7.28
N PRO A 55 27.43 -14.69 -8.04
CA PRO A 55 26.83 -14.64 -9.38
C PRO A 55 27.56 -15.52 -10.43
N GLY A 56 28.69 -16.14 -10.08
CA GLY A 56 29.61 -16.81 -11.00
C GLY A 56 29.52 -18.34 -11.10
N ASP A 57 28.56 -19.01 -10.44
CA ASP A 57 28.43 -20.48 -10.46
C ASP A 57 27.24 -20.97 -11.30
N GLN A 58 26.91 -20.23 -12.37
CA GLN A 58 26.23 -20.81 -13.52
C GLN A 58 27.23 -21.69 -14.30
N PRO A 59 26.86 -22.89 -14.80
CA PRO A 59 27.80 -23.76 -15.47
C PRO A 59 28.40 -23.04 -16.68
N ALA A 60 29.70 -22.76 -16.60
CA ALA A 60 30.48 -22.13 -17.65
C ALA A 60 30.63 -23.11 -18.82
N ASP A 61 29.93 -22.86 -19.91
CA ASP A 61 30.34 -23.36 -21.22
C ASP A 61 31.42 -22.40 -21.75
N ASP A 62 32.66 -22.92 -21.76
CA ASP A 62 33.83 -22.34 -22.42
C ASP A 62 33.57 -22.15 -23.92
N ASP A 63 33.66 -20.92 -24.43
CA ASP A 63 34.46 -20.65 -25.63
C ASP A 63 34.77 -19.16 -25.84
N ALA A 64 35.95 -18.92 -26.41
CA ALA A 64 36.73 -17.68 -26.32
C ALA A 64 36.56 -16.67 -27.47
N ALA A 65 36.89 -15.41 -27.15
CA ALA A 65 37.44 -14.31 -27.98
C ALA A 65 36.54 -13.72 -29.11
N ALA A 66 36.52 -12.42 -29.43
CA ALA A 66 37.55 -11.36 -29.44
C ALA A 66 36.89 -9.94 -29.54
N PRO A 67 37.66 -8.82 -29.48
CA PRO A 67 37.18 -7.46 -29.20
C PRO A 67 37.02 -6.55 -30.44
N VAL A 68 36.20 -5.48 -30.34
CA VAL A 68 36.14 -4.29 -31.23
C VAL A 68 35.39 -3.17 -30.49
N GLU A 69 36.07 -2.15 -29.96
CA GLU A 69 36.57 -0.88 -30.54
C GLU A 69 35.55 0.29 -30.58
N ASP A 70 36.04 1.42 -30.07
CA ASP A 70 35.42 2.72 -29.80
C ASP A 70 34.89 3.46 -31.04
N GLY A 71 33.83 4.26 -30.83
CA GLY A 71 33.32 5.24 -31.79
C GLY A 71 32.72 6.44 -31.06
N ASP A 72 33.43 7.57 -31.16
CA ASP A 72 33.26 8.84 -30.45
C ASP A 72 32.27 9.80 -31.17
N GLU A 73 31.36 10.40 -30.37
CA GLU A 73 30.84 11.80 -30.42
C GLU A 73 29.85 12.27 -31.56
N PRO A 74 29.01 13.36 -31.46
CA PRO A 74 28.69 14.33 -30.37
C PRO A 74 27.20 14.58 -30.00
N ALA A 75 27.02 15.26 -28.85
CA ALA A 75 25.78 15.93 -28.39
C ALA A 75 25.56 17.33 -29.05
N PRO A 76 24.31 17.83 -29.15
CA PRO A 76 23.88 19.01 -28.35
C PRO A 76 22.35 19.14 -28.13
N PRO A 77 21.79 20.23 -27.55
CA PRO A 77 22.12 20.95 -26.31
C PRO A 77 20.96 20.95 -25.28
N GLU A 78 21.26 21.40 -24.06
CA GLU A 78 20.31 21.59 -22.96
C GLU A 78 19.19 22.60 -23.27
N GLY A 79 17.96 22.21 -22.93
CA GLY A 79 16.80 23.10 -22.82
C GLY A 79 15.89 22.62 -21.69
N SER A 80 15.82 23.39 -20.60
CA SER A 80 14.90 23.16 -19.49
C SER A 80 13.46 23.06 -19.97
N GLN A 81 12.85 21.88 -19.82
CA GLN A 81 11.40 21.71 -19.84
C GLN A 81 11.00 20.76 -18.71
N THR A 82 10.26 21.30 -17.76
CA THR A 82 9.47 20.57 -16.78
C THR A 82 8.47 19.68 -17.52
N ALA A 83 8.68 18.36 -17.48
CA ALA A 83 7.78 17.38 -18.06
C ALA A 83 6.90 16.77 -16.96
N SER A 84 5.58 16.91 -17.16
CA SER A 84 4.53 16.13 -16.51
C SER A 84 4.77 14.63 -16.71
N PRO A 85 4.44 13.76 -15.74
CA PRO A 85 4.54 12.32 -15.94
C PRO A 85 3.47 11.88 -16.96
N THR A 86 3.93 11.56 -18.17
CA THR A 86 3.15 10.77 -19.11
C THR A 86 3.38 9.33 -18.70
N ALA A 87 2.30 8.60 -18.39
CA ALA A 87 2.36 7.21 -17.98
C ALA A 87 3.03 6.37 -19.08
N GLU A 88 4.23 5.87 -18.79
CA GLU A 88 4.80 4.73 -19.49
C GLU A 88 3.90 3.50 -19.25
N PRO A 89 3.75 2.60 -20.25
CA PRO A 89 3.10 1.31 -20.02
C PRO A 89 3.89 0.55 -18.95
N PRO A 90 3.23 -0.28 -18.11
CA PRO A 90 3.91 -0.93 -17.00
C PRO A 90 5.01 -1.83 -17.56
N ALA A 91 6.25 -1.55 -17.15
CA ALA A 91 7.31 -2.53 -17.20
C ALA A 91 6.81 -3.77 -16.44
N GLU A 92 6.94 -4.94 -17.06
CA GLU A 92 6.69 -6.22 -16.40
C GLU A 92 7.51 -6.22 -15.10
N ALA A 93 6.84 -6.44 -13.96
CA ALA A 93 7.48 -6.36 -12.66
C ALA A 93 8.65 -7.35 -12.60
N GLU A 94 9.85 -6.85 -12.29
CA GLU A 94 11.00 -7.69 -12.03
C GLU A 94 10.68 -8.67 -10.88
N PRO A 95 11.17 -9.91 -10.91
CA PRO A 95 10.83 -10.95 -9.92
C PRO A 95 11.02 -10.57 -8.45
N GLU A 96 11.90 -9.59 -8.17
CA GLU A 96 12.19 -9.10 -6.82
C GLU A 96 11.10 -8.18 -6.22
N ASP A 97 10.16 -7.67 -7.03
CA ASP A 97 9.05 -6.81 -6.59
C ASP A 97 7.68 -7.53 -6.61
N ALA A 98 7.70 -8.86 -6.73
CA ALA A 98 6.49 -9.67 -6.67
C ALA A 98 6.03 -9.85 -5.20
N PRO A 99 4.71 -9.90 -4.93
CA PRO A 99 4.22 -10.14 -3.59
C PRO A 99 4.60 -11.56 -3.11
N ASP A 100 4.98 -11.67 -1.83
CA ASP A 100 5.38 -12.91 -1.19
C ASP A 100 4.22 -13.48 -0.34
N PRO A 101 3.85 -14.77 -0.51
CA PRO A 101 2.77 -15.40 0.27
C PRO A 101 2.94 -15.33 1.78
N PHE A 102 4.18 -15.48 2.27
CA PHE A 102 4.49 -15.36 3.69
C PHE A 102 4.35 -13.92 4.16
N MET A 103 4.78 -12.95 3.37
CA MET A 103 4.64 -11.54 3.72
C MET A 103 3.19 -11.07 3.73
N ILE A 104 2.35 -11.54 2.79
CA ILE A 104 0.90 -11.33 2.84
C ILE A 104 0.35 -11.84 4.16
N ARG A 105 0.74 -13.06 4.56
CA ARG A 105 0.30 -13.65 5.83
C ARG A 105 0.75 -12.85 7.05
N VAL A 106 2.01 -12.39 7.08
CA VAL A 106 2.53 -11.53 8.16
C VAL A 106 1.73 -10.23 8.26
N GLN A 107 1.52 -9.53 7.14
CA GLN A 107 0.77 -8.27 7.12
C GLN A 107 -0.68 -8.45 7.60
N VAL A 108 -1.37 -9.52 7.19
CA VAL A 108 -2.72 -9.81 7.71
C VAL A 108 -2.71 -10.05 9.22
N LEU A 109 -1.75 -10.81 9.74
CA LEU A 109 -1.69 -11.10 11.17
C LEU A 109 -1.38 -9.85 12.00
N LEU A 110 -0.53 -8.95 11.49
CA LEU A 110 -0.27 -7.64 12.09
C LEU A 110 -1.53 -6.78 12.12
N ASP A 111 -2.25 -6.69 10.99
CA ASP A 111 -3.51 -5.95 10.88
C ASP A 111 -4.58 -6.49 11.85
N ARG A 112 -4.71 -7.82 11.95
CA ARG A 112 -5.60 -8.50 12.91
C ARG A 112 -5.22 -8.25 14.37
N ALA A 113 -3.94 -8.02 14.64
CA ALA A 113 -3.44 -7.62 15.96
C ALA A 113 -3.56 -6.11 16.21
N HIS A 114 -4.21 -5.37 15.31
CA HIS A 114 -4.36 -3.91 15.35
C HIS A 114 -3.04 -3.14 15.28
N ALA A 115 -1.98 -3.79 14.79
CA ALA A 115 -0.75 -3.15 14.35
C ALA A 115 -0.80 -3.01 12.82
N SER A 116 -1.52 -2.01 12.33
CA SER A 116 -1.81 -1.87 10.90
C SER A 116 -0.52 -1.71 10.07
N PRO A 117 -0.30 -2.53 9.03
CA PRO A 117 0.77 -2.32 8.04
C PRO A 117 0.42 -1.24 7.01
N GLY A 118 -0.71 -0.54 7.19
CA GLY A 118 -1.36 0.22 6.12
C GLY A 118 -2.00 -0.77 5.15
N VAL A 119 -1.61 -0.71 3.87
CA VAL A 119 -2.12 -1.65 2.87
C VAL A 119 -1.43 -3.00 2.96
N ILE A 120 -2.19 -4.09 2.88
CA ILE A 120 -1.65 -5.44 2.65
C ILE A 120 -1.30 -5.53 1.16
N ASP A 121 -0.01 -5.59 0.86
CA ASP A 121 0.53 -5.61 -0.51
C ASP A 121 1.48 -6.79 -0.79
N GLY A 122 1.75 -7.61 0.23
CA GLY A 122 2.63 -8.77 0.17
C GLY A 122 4.11 -8.43 0.06
N ARG A 123 4.52 -7.19 0.33
CA ARG A 123 5.91 -6.75 0.20
C ARG A 123 6.51 -6.33 1.53
N SER A 124 7.79 -6.62 1.70
CA SER A 124 8.58 -5.99 2.76
C SER A 124 8.66 -4.49 2.48
N GLY A 125 8.55 -3.66 3.52
CA GLY A 125 8.61 -2.21 3.35
C GLY A 125 8.50 -1.46 4.66
N GLY A 126 8.71 -0.15 4.61
CA GLY A 126 8.77 0.69 5.81
C GLY A 126 7.50 0.68 6.67
N ASN A 127 6.32 0.54 6.07
CA ASN A 127 5.08 0.43 6.85
C ASN A 127 4.93 -0.95 7.51
N THR A 128 5.37 -2.03 6.85
CA THR A 128 5.44 -3.36 7.48
C THR A 128 6.42 -3.34 8.66
N GLU A 129 7.61 -2.74 8.51
CA GLU A 129 8.58 -2.61 9.60
C GLU A 129 8.01 -1.82 10.79
N LYS A 130 7.31 -0.71 10.52
CA LYS A 130 6.59 0.08 11.54
C LYS A 130 5.57 -0.76 12.31
N ALA A 131 4.71 -1.48 11.60
CA ALA A 131 3.72 -2.37 12.20
C ALA A 131 4.37 -3.44 13.09
N ILE A 132 5.50 -4.02 12.65
CA ILE A 132 6.26 -4.98 13.45
C ILE A 132 6.76 -4.32 14.74
N ARG A 133 7.43 -3.17 14.65
CA ARG A 133 7.92 -2.43 15.83
C ARG A 133 6.81 -2.08 16.80
N ALA A 134 5.65 -1.67 16.29
CA ALA A 134 4.49 -1.34 17.10
C ALA A 134 3.91 -2.58 17.82
N TYR A 135 3.83 -3.71 17.12
CA TYR A 135 3.44 -4.98 17.72
C TYR A 135 4.43 -5.42 18.80
N GLU A 136 5.73 -5.33 18.53
CA GLU A 136 6.80 -5.66 19.49
C GLU A 136 6.71 -4.80 20.75
N GLU A 137 6.53 -3.48 20.59
CA GLU A 137 6.37 -2.53 21.70
C GLU A 137 5.12 -2.86 22.53
N ALA A 138 4.00 -3.20 21.89
CA ALA A 138 2.76 -3.55 22.58
C ALA A 138 2.83 -4.89 23.35
N HIS A 139 3.76 -5.77 22.99
CA HIS A 139 3.91 -7.11 23.57
C HIS A 139 5.19 -7.29 24.40
N ASP A 140 5.85 -6.19 24.80
CA ASP A 140 7.09 -6.19 25.58
C ASP A 140 8.21 -7.06 24.94
N MET A 141 8.29 -7.06 23.60
CA MET A 141 9.29 -7.80 22.82
C MET A 141 10.52 -6.93 22.54
N SER A 142 11.55 -7.52 21.91
CA SER A 142 12.69 -6.76 21.42
C SER A 142 12.24 -5.93 20.21
N VAL A 143 12.35 -4.60 20.29
CA VAL A 143 11.86 -3.70 19.22
C VAL A 143 12.93 -3.53 18.15
N ASP A 144 13.02 -4.47 17.21
CA ASP A 144 13.99 -4.44 16.11
C ASP A 144 13.34 -4.26 14.73
N GLY A 145 12.03 -4.47 14.60
CA GLY A 145 11.27 -4.29 13.37
C GLY A 145 11.47 -5.40 12.35
N VAL A 146 12.04 -6.54 12.73
CA VAL A 146 12.34 -7.63 11.81
C VAL A 146 11.37 -8.79 11.97
N VAL A 147 11.07 -9.49 10.88
CA VAL A 147 10.34 -10.75 10.98
C VAL A 147 11.30 -11.82 11.46
N ASP A 148 11.22 -12.17 12.74
CA ASP A 148 12.00 -13.25 13.36
C ASP A 148 11.11 -14.39 13.89
N GLU A 149 11.74 -15.44 14.43
CA GLU A 149 11.02 -16.61 14.96
C GLU A 149 10.12 -16.25 16.15
N ALA A 150 10.53 -15.28 16.98
CA ALA A 150 9.80 -14.88 18.17
C ALA A 150 8.52 -14.11 17.79
N LEU A 151 8.64 -13.13 16.88
CA LEU A 151 7.53 -12.39 16.30
C LEU A 151 6.57 -13.35 15.58
N TRP A 152 7.08 -14.21 14.70
CA TRP A 152 6.25 -15.15 13.97
C TRP A 152 5.42 -16.02 14.90
N LYS A 153 6.06 -16.59 15.93
CA LYS A 153 5.39 -17.41 16.94
C LYS A 153 4.31 -16.64 17.71
N ALA A 154 4.53 -15.35 17.99
CA ALA A 154 3.57 -14.49 18.67
C ALA A 154 2.37 -14.14 17.78
N LEU A 155 2.61 -13.82 16.50
CA LEU A 155 1.57 -13.49 15.53
C LEU A 155 0.71 -14.71 15.14
N SER A 156 1.32 -15.89 15.02
CA SER A 156 0.65 -17.08 14.47
C SER A 156 -0.09 -17.94 15.52
N VAL A 157 -0.33 -17.41 16.73
CA VAL A 157 -0.90 -18.19 17.85
C VAL A 157 -2.32 -18.71 17.55
N ASP A 158 -3.13 -17.93 16.84
CA ASP A 158 -4.52 -18.30 16.52
C ASP A 158 -4.61 -19.46 15.50
N GLY A 159 -3.55 -19.70 14.72
CA GLY A 159 -3.52 -20.65 13.61
C GLY A 159 -4.54 -20.35 12.51
N GLY A 160 -5.13 -19.15 12.51
CA GLY A 160 -6.20 -18.75 11.60
C GLY A 160 -5.71 -18.58 10.17
N ALA A 161 -6.63 -18.75 9.21
CA ALA A 161 -6.36 -18.40 7.82
C ALA A 161 -6.10 -16.89 7.71
N ALA A 162 -5.09 -16.49 6.94
CA ALA A 162 -4.79 -15.10 6.64
C ALA A 162 -5.60 -14.60 5.44
N VAL A 163 -5.93 -15.49 4.50
CA VAL A 163 -6.80 -15.19 3.37
C VAL A 163 -7.96 -16.16 3.31
N LYS A 164 -9.08 -15.70 2.77
CA LYS A 164 -10.32 -16.48 2.64
C LYS A 164 -10.96 -16.29 1.28
N THR A 165 -11.73 -17.28 0.86
CA THR A 165 -12.63 -17.14 -0.28
C THR A 165 -13.86 -16.28 0.09
N TYR A 166 -14.06 -15.18 -0.62
CA TYR A 166 -15.22 -14.30 -0.56
C TYR A 166 -16.09 -14.47 -1.80
N GLN A 167 -17.41 -14.58 -1.61
CA GLN A 167 -18.39 -14.63 -2.71
C GLN A 167 -18.86 -13.21 -3.03
N LEU A 168 -18.66 -12.76 -4.26
CA LEU A 168 -19.12 -11.43 -4.68
C LEU A 168 -20.64 -11.34 -4.59
N THR A 169 -21.15 -10.28 -3.96
CA THR A 169 -22.59 -10.09 -3.77
C THR A 169 -23.17 -9.11 -4.77
N ARG A 170 -24.51 -9.08 -4.87
CA ARG A 170 -25.18 -8.08 -5.71
C ARG A 170 -24.99 -6.66 -5.17
N GLU A 171 -24.90 -6.50 -3.86
CA GLU A 171 -24.62 -5.22 -3.22
C GLU A 171 -23.24 -4.69 -3.63
N ASP A 172 -22.22 -5.55 -3.65
CA ASP A 172 -20.88 -5.18 -4.11
C ASP A 172 -20.81 -4.79 -5.59
N ILE A 173 -21.79 -5.17 -6.41
CA ILE A 173 -21.80 -4.88 -7.85
C ILE A 173 -22.65 -3.64 -8.13
N ASP A 174 -23.77 -3.49 -7.43
CA ASP A 174 -24.78 -2.46 -7.69
C ASP A 174 -24.58 -1.17 -6.88
N GLN A 175 -23.56 -1.13 -6.02
CA GLN A 175 -23.14 0.10 -5.36
C GLN A 175 -22.84 1.22 -6.37
N ARG A 176 -22.90 2.45 -5.88
CA ARG A 176 -22.61 3.62 -6.71
C ARG A 176 -21.11 3.72 -6.96
N TYR A 177 -20.71 3.61 -8.22
CA TYR A 177 -19.31 3.78 -8.66
C TYR A 177 -19.15 4.99 -9.58
N ILE A 178 -17.92 5.51 -9.66
CA ILE A 178 -17.54 6.61 -10.55
C ILE A 178 -16.25 6.29 -11.30
N SER A 179 -16.28 6.30 -12.63
CA SER A 179 -15.12 5.86 -13.43
C SER A 179 -13.92 6.81 -13.35
N GLU A 180 -14.15 8.11 -13.17
CA GLU A 180 -13.11 9.13 -13.19
C GLU A 180 -13.33 10.16 -12.10
N ILE A 181 -12.27 10.48 -11.37
CA ILE A 181 -12.24 11.53 -10.36
C ILE A 181 -11.18 12.55 -10.79
N PRO A 182 -11.59 13.78 -11.13
CA PRO A 182 -10.65 14.81 -11.55
C PRO A 182 -9.83 15.29 -10.36
N SER A 183 -8.58 15.70 -10.58
CA SER A 183 -7.72 16.24 -9.51
C SER A 183 -8.04 17.70 -9.13
N ASP A 184 -8.74 18.44 -10.00
CA ASP A 184 -9.15 19.83 -9.74
C ASP A 184 -10.36 19.90 -8.81
N TYR A 185 -10.26 20.67 -7.71
CA TYR A 185 -11.32 20.76 -6.71
C TYR A 185 -12.60 21.42 -7.25
N GLY A 186 -12.47 22.38 -8.16
CA GLY A 186 -13.61 22.98 -8.84
C GLY A 186 -14.36 22.01 -9.75
N ALA A 187 -13.66 21.01 -10.29
CA ALA A 187 -14.27 19.90 -11.03
C ALA A 187 -14.86 18.83 -10.08
N MET A 188 -14.15 18.44 -9.02
CA MET A 188 -14.67 17.52 -8.00
C MET A 188 -15.98 18.01 -7.38
N ALA A 189 -16.07 19.31 -7.07
CA ALA A 189 -17.28 19.93 -6.49
C ALA A 189 -18.53 19.85 -7.39
N LYS A 190 -18.40 19.45 -8.66
CA LYS A 190 -19.51 19.24 -9.59
C LYS A 190 -19.94 17.79 -9.70
N LEU A 191 -19.18 16.87 -9.12
CA LEU A 191 -19.56 15.47 -9.05
C LEU A 191 -20.66 15.30 -8.00
N ASP A 192 -21.41 14.22 -8.12
CA ASP A 192 -22.44 13.88 -7.14
C ASP A 192 -21.87 13.13 -5.93
N CYS A 193 -20.74 12.43 -6.10
CA CYS A 193 -19.98 11.77 -5.04
C CYS A 193 -18.54 11.56 -5.47
N LEU A 194 -17.67 11.34 -4.48
CA LEU A 194 -16.33 10.80 -4.65
C LEU A 194 -16.30 9.33 -4.22
N CYS A 195 -17.25 8.57 -4.76
CA CYS A 195 -17.42 7.13 -4.51
C CYS A 195 -16.20 6.33 -5.01
N TYR A 196 -16.17 5.03 -4.72
CA TYR A 196 -15.21 4.11 -5.33
C TYR A 196 -15.30 4.10 -6.86
N ARG A 197 -14.19 3.78 -7.53
CA ARG A 197 -14.04 3.63 -8.98
C ARG A 197 -14.64 2.33 -9.52
N GLY A 198 -14.71 1.32 -8.66
CA GLY A 198 -15.35 0.05 -8.98
C GLY A 198 -15.34 -0.93 -7.80
N PRO A 199 -15.89 -2.13 -7.99
CA PRO A 199 -15.92 -3.16 -6.96
C PRO A 199 -14.52 -3.60 -6.50
N SER A 200 -13.50 -3.59 -7.38
CA SER A 200 -12.13 -3.96 -7.02
C SER A 200 -11.54 -3.02 -5.97
N GLU A 201 -11.57 -1.70 -6.21
CA GLU A 201 -11.12 -0.70 -5.24
C GLU A 201 -11.90 -0.80 -3.92
N MET A 202 -13.22 -0.88 -4.01
CA MET A 202 -14.09 -1.00 -2.84
C MET A 202 -13.76 -2.23 -1.98
N LEU A 203 -13.57 -3.38 -2.61
CA LEU A 203 -13.22 -4.62 -1.91
C LEU A 203 -11.80 -4.60 -1.38
N ALA A 204 -10.86 -3.98 -2.11
CA ALA A 204 -9.50 -3.80 -1.64
C ALA A 204 -9.50 -3.00 -0.33
N GLU A 205 -10.19 -1.86 -0.28
CA GLU A 205 -10.31 -1.10 0.97
C GLU A 205 -11.05 -1.86 2.06
N ARG A 206 -12.16 -2.54 1.75
CA ARG A 206 -12.93 -3.33 2.73
C ARG A 206 -12.10 -4.43 3.39
N PHE A 207 -11.16 -5.02 2.66
CA PHE A 207 -10.28 -6.08 3.15
C PHE A 207 -8.85 -5.59 3.44
N HIS A 208 -8.63 -4.27 3.53
CA HIS A 208 -7.37 -3.63 3.87
C HIS A 208 -6.20 -3.96 2.91
N MET A 209 -6.52 -4.25 1.65
CA MET A 209 -5.57 -4.67 0.63
C MET A 209 -5.17 -3.52 -0.29
N ASP A 210 -3.97 -3.60 -0.85
CA ASP A 210 -3.65 -2.88 -2.08
C ASP A 210 -4.49 -3.46 -3.25
N GLU A 211 -5.07 -2.59 -4.08
CA GLU A 211 -5.91 -3.03 -5.20
C GLU A 211 -5.15 -3.91 -6.19
N LYS A 212 -3.84 -3.65 -6.42
CA LYS A 212 -3.03 -4.48 -7.32
C LYS A 212 -2.81 -5.87 -6.71
N LEU A 213 -2.63 -5.98 -5.39
CA LEU A 213 -2.56 -7.28 -4.73
C LEU A 213 -3.88 -8.04 -4.90
N LEU A 214 -5.03 -7.40 -4.65
CA LEU A 214 -6.34 -8.04 -4.82
C LEU A 214 -6.51 -8.60 -6.25
N LEU A 215 -6.10 -7.84 -7.26
CA LEU A 215 -6.12 -8.29 -8.66
C LEU A 215 -5.12 -9.44 -8.92
N ALA A 216 -3.93 -9.39 -8.33
CA ALA A 216 -2.91 -10.43 -8.47
C ALA A 216 -3.33 -11.76 -7.82
N LEU A 217 -4.05 -11.73 -6.69
CA LEU A 217 -4.64 -12.92 -6.06
C LEU A 217 -5.77 -13.54 -6.89
N ASN A 218 -6.39 -12.76 -7.77
CA ASN A 218 -7.62 -13.13 -8.49
C ASN A 218 -7.48 -12.92 -10.01
N PRO A 219 -6.51 -13.59 -10.65
CA PRO A 219 -6.23 -13.36 -12.06
C PRO A 219 -7.44 -13.73 -12.93
N GLY A 220 -7.92 -12.77 -13.72
CA GLY A 220 -9.04 -12.95 -14.63
C GLY A 220 -10.43 -12.99 -13.97
N ALA A 221 -10.54 -12.66 -12.68
CA ALA A 221 -11.83 -12.61 -12.01
C ALA A 221 -12.76 -11.53 -12.60
N ASP A 222 -14.04 -11.86 -12.74
CA ASP A 222 -15.08 -10.92 -13.17
C ASP A 222 -15.74 -10.26 -11.95
N PHE A 223 -15.32 -9.02 -11.66
CA PHE A 223 -15.86 -8.18 -10.58
C PHE A 223 -17.30 -7.68 -10.83
N LYS A 224 -17.99 -8.20 -11.85
CA LYS A 224 -19.39 -7.86 -12.17
C LYS A 224 -20.34 -9.06 -12.06
N SER A 225 -19.84 -10.24 -11.68
CA SER A 225 -20.63 -11.46 -11.59
C SER A 225 -20.75 -11.95 -10.15
N THR A 226 -21.98 -12.23 -9.70
CA THR A 226 -22.23 -12.84 -8.39
C THR A 226 -21.77 -14.29 -8.29
N ASP A 227 -21.37 -14.91 -9.41
CA ASP A 227 -20.76 -16.25 -9.40
C ASP A 227 -19.27 -16.20 -9.05
N THR A 228 -18.65 -15.01 -9.11
CA THR A 228 -17.22 -14.81 -8.87
C THR A 228 -16.87 -14.98 -7.40
N LYS A 229 -15.89 -15.86 -7.16
CA LYS A 229 -15.24 -16.06 -5.86
C LYS A 229 -13.86 -15.43 -5.90
N LEU A 230 -13.52 -14.70 -4.85
CA LEU A 230 -12.28 -13.95 -4.73
C LEU A 230 -11.51 -14.43 -3.51
N ILE A 231 -10.20 -14.55 -3.61
CA ILE A 231 -9.30 -14.65 -2.47
C ILE A 231 -9.08 -13.23 -1.94
N VAL A 232 -9.41 -12.99 -0.67
CA VAL A 232 -9.25 -11.71 0.02
C VAL A 232 -8.55 -11.91 1.36
N ALA A 233 -7.91 -10.87 1.87
CA ALA A 233 -7.39 -10.86 3.24
C ALA A 233 -8.52 -11.02 4.28
N ASP A 234 -8.17 -11.60 5.43
CA ASP A 234 -9.05 -11.69 6.59
C ASP A 234 -8.50 -10.80 7.73
N PRO A 235 -8.87 -9.49 7.74
CA PRO A 235 -8.34 -8.52 8.70
C PRO A 235 -8.80 -8.77 10.14
N GLY A 236 -9.74 -9.70 10.36
CA GLY A 236 -10.29 -9.99 11.67
C GLY A 236 -11.38 -9.01 12.11
N ALA A 237 -11.63 -8.96 13.41
CA ALA A 237 -12.59 -8.02 14.00
C ALA A 237 -11.95 -6.62 14.13
N PRO A 238 -12.73 -5.53 14.12
CA PRO A 238 -12.21 -4.21 14.44
C PRO A 238 -11.70 -4.16 15.90
N PRO A 239 -10.79 -3.23 16.23
CA PRO A 239 -10.34 -3.05 17.61
C PRO A 239 -11.52 -2.65 18.52
N GLU A 240 -11.46 -3.11 19.77
CA GLU A 240 -12.45 -2.79 20.79
C GLU A 240 -11.80 -2.03 21.95
N GLY A 241 -12.59 -1.24 22.66
CA GLY A 241 -12.14 -0.51 23.85
C GLY A 241 -12.40 0.99 23.75
N GLU A 242 -11.84 1.73 24.69
CA GLU A 242 -11.95 3.18 24.76
C GLU A 242 -10.55 3.79 24.74
N VAL A 243 -10.28 4.67 23.77
CA VAL A 243 -9.01 5.39 23.69
C VAL A 243 -9.02 6.57 24.66
N ASP A 244 -8.05 6.57 25.58
CA ASP A 244 -7.78 7.69 26.49
C ASP A 244 -6.93 8.76 25.81
N HIS A 245 -5.85 8.35 25.14
CA HIS A 245 -4.97 9.27 24.43
C HIS A 245 -4.38 8.67 23.17
N ILE A 246 -4.12 9.54 22.20
CA ILE A 246 -3.49 9.24 20.92
C ILE A 246 -2.14 9.93 20.88
N VAL A 247 -1.12 9.22 20.44
CA VAL A 247 0.21 9.78 20.12
C VAL A 247 0.40 9.74 18.62
N VAL A 248 0.62 10.92 18.03
CA VAL A 248 1.03 11.09 16.63
C VAL A 248 2.53 11.37 16.63
N ASP A 249 3.33 10.36 16.28
CA ASP A 249 4.79 10.46 16.25
C ASP A 249 5.26 10.85 14.84
N LYS A 250 5.66 12.12 14.69
CA LYS A 250 6.15 12.67 13.41
C LYS A 250 7.44 12.04 12.96
N SER A 251 8.32 11.70 13.92
CA SER A 251 9.63 11.14 13.61
C SER A 251 9.53 9.72 13.06
N LYS A 252 8.50 8.98 13.51
CA LYS A 252 8.19 7.64 13.02
C LYS A 252 7.21 7.63 11.85
N GLY A 253 6.39 8.66 11.69
CA GLY A 253 5.30 8.65 10.70
C GLY A 253 4.24 7.61 11.07
N GLU A 254 3.84 7.60 12.33
CA GLU A 254 2.93 6.61 12.94
C GLU A 254 1.96 7.29 13.92
N LEU A 255 0.81 6.65 14.10
CA LEU A 255 -0.18 6.97 15.11
C LEU A 255 -0.35 5.77 16.03
N PHE A 256 -0.38 6.02 17.34
CA PHE A 256 -0.68 5.03 18.38
C PHE A 256 -1.88 5.50 19.19
N ALA A 257 -2.85 4.62 19.43
CA ALA A 257 -4.01 4.89 20.27
C ALA A 257 -3.97 4.01 21.52
N TYR A 258 -4.01 4.62 22.69
CA TYR A 258 -3.82 3.96 23.98
C TYR A 258 -5.08 3.98 24.83
N ASP A 259 -5.30 2.92 25.60
CA ASP A 259 -6.26 2.91 26.70
C ASP A 259 -5.75 3.71 27.92
N ALA A 260 -6.57 3.81 28.97
CA ALA A 260 -6.22 4.52 30.20
C ALA A 260 -5.09 3.86 31.02
N ASP A 261 -4.77 2.59 30.74
CA ASP A 261 -3.67 1.83 31.35
C ASP A 261 -2.37 1.93 30.51
N ASN A 262 -2.37 2.71 29.43
CA ASN A 262 -1.29 2.83 28.43
C ASN A 262 -1.04 1.55 27.62
N ARG A 263 -2.05 0.70 27.45
CA ARG A 263 -1.98 -0.39 26.46
C ARG A 263 -2.31 0.14 25.09
N VAL A 264 -1.54 -0.26 24.08
CA VAL A 264 -1.82 0.04 22.68
C VAL A 264 -3.08 -0.72 22.26
N LEU A 265 -4.12 0.00 21.88
CA LEU A 265 -5.35 -0.58 21.31
C LEU A 265 -5.24 -0.71 19.79
N MET A 266 -4.56 0.25 19.15
CA MET A 266 -4.21 0.19 17.74
C MET A 266 -3.01 1.07 17.43
N SER A 267 -2.27 0.71 16.39
CA SER A 267 -1.26 1.55 15.75
C SER A 267 -1.43 1.53 14.23
N ALA A 268 -1.12 2.64 13.56
CA ALA A 268 -1.19 2.72 12.11
C ALA A 268 -0.10 3.65 11.54
N PRO A 269 0.43 3.36 10.33
CA PRO A 269 1.26 4.31 9.61
C PRO A 269 0.45 5.56 9.29
N ALA A 270 1.10 6.71 9.33
CA ALA A 270 0.46 7.99 9.11
C ALA A 270 1.28 8.88 8.18
N THR A 271 0.60 9.53 7.24
CA THR A 271 1.16 10.67 6.50
C THR A 271 0.91 11.93 7.31
N ILE A 272 1.97 12.47 7.92
CA ILE A 272 1.91 13.62 8.81
C ILE A 272 2.47 14.86 8.07
N GLY A 273 2.08 16.06 8.49
CA GLY A 273 2.46 17.31 7.82
C GLY A 273 3.97 17.48 7.67
N SER A 274 4.41 17.96 6.51
CA SER A 274 5.83 18.20 6.21
C SER A 274 6.40 19.40 6.99
N ASP A 275 7.72 19.59 6.96
CA ASP A 275 8.37 20.77 7.53
C ASP A 275 7.86 22.10 6.93
N ASP A 276 7.46 22.08 5.65
CA ASP A 276 6.87 23.25 4.97
C ASP A 276 5.43 23.55 5.42
N THR A 277 4.73 22.55 5.96
CA THR A 277 3.34 22.66 6.48
C THR A 277 3.20 21.86 7.77
N PRO A 278 3.89 22.29 8.85
CA PRO A 278 4.09 21.44 10.00
C PRO A 278 2.78 21.16 10.70
N SER A 279 2.58 19.89 11.05
CA SER A 279 1.52 19.52 11.98
C SER A 279 1.70 20.28 13.30
N PRO A 280 0.62 20.52 14.05
CA PRO A 280 0.65 21.29 15.28
C PRO A 280 1.62 20.71 16.31
N SER A 281 1.96 21.50 17.33
CA SER A 281 2.60 21.02 18.55
C SER A 281 1.65 21.11 19.74
N GLY A 282 1.87 20.25 20.74
CA GLY A 282 1.11 20.21 21.99
C GLY A 282 -0.08 19.23 21.97
N THR A 283 -0.76 19.18 23.10
CA THR A 283 -1.90 18.28 23.34
C THR A 283 -3.21 18.92 22.89
N MET A 284 -4.02 18.15 22.17
CA MET A 284 -5.35 18.50 21.69
C MET A 284 -6.39 17.54 22.26
N LYS A 285 -7.65 17.85 22.01
CA LYS A 285 -8.77 16.94 22.24
C LYS A 285 -9.46 16.59 20.95
N VAL A 286 -10.00 15.38 20.87
CA VAL A 286 -10.98 15.02 19.84
C VAL A 286 -12.28 15.77 20.13
N ASN A 287 -12.81 16.51 19.15
CA ASN A 287 -14.10 17.19 19.26
C ASN A 287 -15.26 16.27 18.82
N GLY A 288 -15.00 15.36 17.90
CA GLY A 288 -15.97 14.42 17.35
C GLY A 288 -15.45 13.77 16.06
N SER A 289 -16.21 12.82 15.53
CA SER A 289 -15.95 12.17 14.26
C SER A 289 -17.13 12.34 13.30
N ALA A 290 -16.85 12.29 12.00
CA ALA A 290 -17.83 12.41 10.94
C ALA A 290 -17.54 11.36 9.85
N PRO A 291 -18.37 10.32 9.71
CA PRO A 291 -18.27 9.36 8.61
C PRO A 291 -18.73 10.00 7.30
N ASN A 292 -18.05 9.63 6.21
CA ASN A 292 -18.27 10.13 4.85
C ASN A 292 -18.54 11.65 4.79
N PRO A 293 -17.61 12.47 5.27
CA PRO A 293 -17.81 13.91 5.35
C PRO A 293 -17.73 14.57 3.97
N THR A 294 -18.47 15.67 3.77
CA THR A 294 -18.14 16.63 2.70
C THR A 294 -16.86 17.37 3.06
N TYR A 295 -16.14 17.88 2.05
CA TYR A 295 -14.97 18.72 2.28
C TYR A 295 -15.25 20.19 1.95
N GLU A 296 -15.26 21.02 2.99
CA GLU A 296 -15.40 22.47 2.86
C GLU A 296 -14.04 23.11 2.57
N TYR A 297 -13.78 23.37 1.29
CA TYR A 297 -12.56 23.99 0.82
C TYR A 297 -12.66 25.51 0.89
N ASP A 298 -11.74 26.16 1.61
CA ASP A 298 -11.60 27.61 1.68
C ASP A 298 -10.16 28.02 1.28
N PRO A 299 -9.93 28.53 0.06
CA PRO A 299 -8.57 28.83 -0.42
C PRO A 299 -7.84 29.89 0.41
N ASP A 300 -8.60 30.75 1.13
CA ASP A 300 -8.04 31.79 1.99
C ASP A 300 -7.59 31.24 3.36
N LYS A 301 -7.98 30.00 3.72
CA LYS A 301 -7.67 29.36 5.00
C LYS A 301 -6.85 28.08 4.89
N ASN A 302 -7.13 27.25 3.89
CA ASN A 302 -6.46 25.97 3.69
C ASN A 302 -5.18 26.17 2.88
N PHE A 303 -5.33 26.23 1.55
CA PHE A 303 -4.30 26.47 0.56
C PHE A 303 -5.00 26.69 -0.80
N GLN A 304 -4.30 27.28 -1.77
CA GLN A 304 -4.87 27.43 -3.11
C GLN A 304 -4.57 26.18 -3.97
N GLN A 305 -5.55 25.29 -4.11
CA GLN A 305 -5.52 24.18 -5.05
C GLN A 305 -5.74 24.67 -6.49
N GLY A 306 -4.74 24.49 -7.34
CA GLY A 306 -4.78 24.91 -8.75
C GLY A 306 -5.18 26.38 -8.92
N LYS A 307 -6.21 26.63 -9.73
CA LYS A 307 -6.74 28.00 -9.98
C LYS A 307 -7.99 28.31 -9.15
N ASN A 308 -8.33 27.48 -8.16
CA ASN A 308 -9.56 27.62 -7.38
C ASN A 308 -9.42 28.72 -6.31
N ARG A 309 -10.09 29.85 -6.55
CA ARG A 309 -10.08 31.07 -5.70
C ARG A 309 -11.40 31.32 -4.97
N LYS A 310 -12.28 30.33 -4.91
CA LYS A 310 -13.59 30.42 -4.26
C LYS A 310 -13.76 29.28 -3.29
N LYS A 311 -14.62 29.48 -2.30
CA LYS A 311 -15.06 28.40 -1.43
C LYS A 311 -15.83 27.36 -2.24
N LEU A 312 -15.58 26.09 -1.95
CA LEU A 312 -16.21 24.96 -2.60
C LEU A 312 -16.66 23.97 -1.54
N THR A 313 -17.83 23.38 -1.72
CA THR A 313 -18.24 22.18 -0.99
C THR A 313 -18.01 21.00 -1.92
N ILE A 314 -17.03 20.17 -1.60
CA ILE A 314 -16.70 18.96 -2.35
C ILE A 314 -17.55 17.81 -1.78
N PRO A 315 -18.23 17.03 -2.62
CA PRO A 315 -19.11 15.95 -2.17
C PRO A 315 -18.32 14.85 -1.44
N ALA A 316 -19.02 14.12 -0.59
CA ALA A 316 -18.45 13.05 0.22
C ALA A 316 -18.06 11.81 -0.62
N GLY A 317 -17.18 11.00 -0.04
CA GLY A 317 -16.85 9.65 -0.47
C GLY A 317 -15.41 9.25 -0.11
N PRO A 318 -15.08 7.95 -0.19
CA PRO A 318 -13.77 7.40 0.17
C PRO A 318 -12.63 8.00 -0.66
N ASN A 319 -12.92 8.40 -1.90
CA ASN A 319 -11.97 9.09 -2.78
C ASN A 319 -11.94 10.62 -2.57
N GLY A 320 -12.48 11.10 -1.44
CA GLY A 320 -12.50 12.50 -1.06
C GLY A 320 -11.16 13.02 -0.52
N PRO A 321 -10.93 14.35 -0.49
CA PRO A 321 -9.71 14.93 0.09
C PRO A 321 -9.42 14.55 1.55
N VAL A 322 -10.46 14.16 2.28
CA VAL A 322 -10.41 13.71 3.69
C VAL A 322 -10.86 12.25 3.85
N GLY A 323 -10.98 11.51 2.75
CA GLY A 323 -11.37 10.10 2.75
C GLY A 323 -12.77 9.82 3.31
N ALA A 324 -12.94 8.58 3.78
CA ALA A 324 -14.20 8.08 4.31
C ALA A 324 -14.49 8.51 5.76
N MET A 325 -13.51 9.08 6.47
CA MET A 325 -13.65 9.43 7.89
C MET A 325 -12.86 10.69 8.25
N TRP A 326 -13.50 11.58 9.02
CA TRP A 326 -12.85 12.75 9.63
C TRP A 326 -13.00 12.70 11.15
N ILE A 327 -11.90 12.84 11.88
CA ILE A 327 -11.83 13.00 13.33
C ILE A 327 -11.33 14.41 13.62
N ASP A 328 -12.21 15.26 14.13
CA ASP A 328 -11.97 16.68 14.37
C ASP A 328 -11.16 16.90 15.65
N LEU A 329 -10.15 17.77 15.58
CA LEU A 329 -9.32 18.13 16.73
C LEU A 329 -9.63 19.55 17.23
N SER A 330 -9.38 19.79 18.52
CA SER A 330 -9.62 21.08 19.16
C SER A 330 -8.83 22.25 18.57
N LYS A 331 -7.80 21.99 17.75
CA LYS A 331 -7.13 23.03 16.98
C LYS A 331 -7.89 23.26 15.67
N PRO A 332 -8.34 24.50 15.38
CA PRO A 332 -9.09 24.80 14.17
C PRO A 332 -8.39 24.29 12.91
N THR A 333 -9.17 23.70 12.00
CA THR A 333 -8.76 23.19 10.68
C THR A 333 -7.81 21.99 10.68
N TYR A 334 -7.58 21.33 11.82
CA TYR A 334 -6.78 20.11 11.90
C TYR A 334 -7.65 18.91 12.28
N GLY A 335 -7.33 17.77 11.68
CA GLY A 335 -8.00 16.51 11.94
C GLY A 335 -7.10 15.31 11.66
N ILE A 336 -7.53 14.15 12.16
CA ILE A 336 -7.06 12.84 11.72
C ILE A 336 -8.11 12.32 10.75
N HIS A 337 -7.71 11.85 9.57
CA HIS A 337 -8.68 11.50 8.54
C HIS A 337 -8.18 10.42 7.60
N GLY A 338 -9.10 9.80 6.86
CA GLY A 338 -8.80 8.82 5.82
C GLY A 338 -8.15 9.45 4.58
N ALA A 339 -7.82 8.66 3.58
CA ALA A 339 -7.17 9.14 2.37
C ALA A 339 -7.70 8.43 1.11
N PRO A 340 -7.78 9.15 -0.03
CA PRO A 340 -8.25 8.59 -1.29
C PRO A 340 -7.28 7.56 -1.91
N GLU A 341 -5.99 7.61 -1.54
CA GLU A 341 -4.99 6.63 -1.99
C GLU A 341 -4.30 5.98 -0.78
N PRO A 342 -4.87 4.89 -0.21
CA PRO A 342 -4.30 4.19 0.94
C PRO A 342 -2.85 3.74 0.73
N SER A 343 -2.48 3.34 -0.50
CA SER A 343 -1.12 2.89 -0.83
C SER A 343 -0.05 3.99 -0.75
N GLN A 344 -0.45 5.26 -0.60
CA GLN A 344 0.44 6.42 -0.45
C GLN A 344 0.65 6.86 1.01
N ILE A 345 0.00 6.20 1.97
CA ILE A 345 0.17 6.47 3.40
C ILE A 345 1.62 6.17 3.82
N GLY A 346 2.26 7.12 4.49
CA GLY A 346 3.66 7.06 4.91
C GLY A 346 4.68 7.29 3.79
N LYS A 347 4.25 7.53 2.54
CA LYS A 347 5.15 7.69 1.37
C LYS A 347 5.22 9.12 0.84
N THR A 348 4.33 10.00 1.28
CA THR A 348 4.20 11.39 0.83
C THR A 348 4.05 12.35 2.02
N GLY A 349 4.27 13.64 1.79
CA GLY A 349 3.99 14.69 2.80
C GLY A 349 2.54 15.18 2.74
N SER A 350 1.98 15.54 3.90
CA SER A 350 0.64 16.14 4.02
C SER A 350 0.72 17.68 4.15
N HIS A 351 -0.41 18.39 3.97
CA HIS A 351 -0.53 19.83 4.21
C HIS A 351 -0.84 20.17 5.69
N GLY A 352 -0.42 19.33 6.65
CA GLY A 352 -0.54 19.56 8.08
C GLY A 352 -1.46 18.61 8.85
N CYS A 353 -2.43 17.96 8.20
CA CYS A 353 -3.31 16.96 8.83
C CYS A 353 -2.63 15.59 8.96
N VAL A 354 -3.21 14.71 9.78
CA VAL A 354 -2.78 13.31 9.90
C VAL A 354 -3.64 12.48 8.97
N ARG A 355 -3.04 11.86 7.95
CA ARG A 355 -3.76 10.97 7.03
C ARG A 355 -3.46 9.52 7.38
N LEU A 356 -4.50 8.72 7.46
CA LEU A 356 -4.47 7.27 7.59
C LEU A 356 -5.12 6.65 6.35
N THR A 357 -5.08 5.33 6.24
CA THR A 357 -6.00 4.62 5.35
C THR A 357 -7.44 4.87 5.81
N ASN A 358 -8.44 4.67 4.93
CA ASN A 358 -9.83 4.90 5.32
C ASN A 358 -10.26 3.95 6.45
N TRP A 359 -9.89 2.67 6.38
CA TRP A 359 -10.24 1.69 7.42
C TRP A 359 -9.56 1.97 8.76
N ASP A 360 -8.30 2.40 8.78
CA ASP A 360 -7.62 2.78 10.03
C ASP A 360 -8.28 4.01 10.66
N ALA A 361 -8.69 4.99 9.84
CA ALA A 361 -9.40 6.18 10.32
C ALA A 361 -10.80 5.83 10.87
N GLU A 362 -11.52 4.92 10.20
CA GLU A 362 -12.82 4.41 10.65
C GLU A 362 -12.68 3.62 11.96
N ALA A 363 -11.70 2.70 12.04
CA ALA A 363 -11.42 1.94 13.26
C ALA A 363 -11.08 2.86 14.44
N LEU A 364 -10.23 3.87 14.22
CA LEU A 364 -9.91 4.85 15.25
C LEU A 364 -11.15 5.65 15.69
N ALA A 365 -12.02 6.01 14.74
CA ALA A 365 -13.22 6.81 15.03
C ALA A 365 -14.21 6.09 15.96
N GLU A 366 -14.25 4.75 15.94
CA GLU A 366 -15.07 3.94 16.85
C GLU A 366 -14.53 3.90 18.29
N LEU A 367 -13.22 4.13 18.47
CA LEU A 367 -12.55 4.05 19.77
C LEU A 367 -12.48 5.39 20.51
N VAL A 368 -12.53 6.52 19.79
CA VAL A 368 -12.34 7.86 20.38
C VAL A 368 -13.60 8.38 21.07
N GLN A 369 -13.39 9.14 22.15
CA GLN A 369 -14.43 9.78 22.93
C GLN A 369 -14.36 11.31 22.81
N PRO A 370 -15.40 11.98 22.25
CA PRO A 370 -15.46 13.43 22.17
C PRO A 370 -15.19 14.15 23.51
N ALA A 371 -14.36 15.19 23.45
CA ALA A 371 -13.90 16.02 24.56
C ALA A 371 -13.10 15.29 25.68
N LYS A 372 -12.95 13.97 25.60
CA LYS A 372 -12.17 13.15 26.54
C LYS A 372 -10.85 12.73 25.93
N THR A 373 -10.88 12.05 24.77
CA THR A 373 -9.68 11.54 24.12
C THR A 373 -8.75 12.69 23.78
N THR A 374 -7.50 12.57 24.26
CA THR A 374 -6.45 13.54 23.96
C THR A 374 -5.61 13.10 22.78
N VAL A 375 -5.01 14.05 22.08
CA VAL A 375 -4.09 13.78 20.96
C VAL A 375 -2.82 14.58 21.18
N GLU A 376 -1.69 13.90 21.29
CA GLU A 376 -0.37 14.50 21.45
C GLU A 376 0.44 14.32 20.16
N PHE A 377 0.97 15.41 19.62
CA PHE A 377 1.93 15.37 18.53
C PHE A 377 3.35 15.37 19.10
N LYS A 378 4.11 14.29 18.86
CA LYS A 378 5.52 14.14 19.26
C LYS A 378 6.45 14.23 18.04
N GLY A 379 7.71 14.60 18.31
CA GLY A 379 8.70 14.97 17.28
C GLY A 379 8.53 16.41 16.86
#